data_AF-R6R252-F1
#
_entry.id   AF-R6R252-F1
#
_cell.length_a   1.000
_cell.length_b   1.000
_cell.length_c   1.000
_cell.angle_alpha   90.00
_cell.angle_beta   90.00
_cell.angle_gamma   90.00
#
_symmetry.space_group_name_H-M   'P 1'
#
loop_
_entity.id
_entity.type
_entity.pdbx_description
1 polymer ?
#
loop_
_entity_poly.entity_id
_entity_poly.type
_entity_poly.pdbx_seq_one_letter_code
_entity_poly.pdbx_strand_id
1 'polypeptide(L)'
;MNNYFGTDGIRFIYQEKTQELIYKLSKALSLFYKDKKIIIGHDTRFSSRDILLILTSQLENVIYVGNISTPGICYLSKKHKSIGIMITASHNPYIYNGIKIFEKGYKLKNKKQIKLSSLIEQIPFKEFKVKQLLLNRNIFNEYILFLKKYLVKSNFSYAFDLANGATSSYFKELNKLINVNNKIYFSSPDGKNINNGCGAISPTSLQNILKKEDIQYGFCFDGDADRLILVSKEKIYSGDELLYIFAKYQKVKKVVITKITNRGLIESLKKINIKTKEVDVGDQNILLYLKKHHLTLGGESSGHLIDYNLLPTGDAVLNALMLIQLLNTYSLSTLLEGYIPYQEELISLSLNHQETINNSLINNLIIELKNKFNIYINIRKSGTENKIRIYLCHQQKNILSYCKKKIITYLKLIDNEIEFNSLEVEIDQNSTFGKNICLIGNTIIHNSFIGDNNIINNSSIEDSSIGNNNIIGPYSRIRNNTKIHNNIRIGNFVEIKKSEINDETKIAHLTYIGDCKCGKNVNFGCGTVICNYDGKHKYLTEIGNKVFIGCNTNLIAPIKIENNCFIAAGSTLTTSLKENCFAIARAKQINKNGEAKKYPYFQEE
;
A
#
# COMPACT_ATOMS: atom_id res chain seq x y z
N MET A 1 -1.55 -26.41 16.78
CA MET A 1 -2.10 -25.51 17.83
C MET A 1 -2.38 -24.17 17.19
N ASN A 2 -3.65 -23.76 17.15
CA ASN A 2 -4.03 -22.46 16.63
C ASN A 2 -3.74 -21.40 17.70
N ASN A 3 -2.81 -20.48 17.41
CA ASN A 3 -2.65 -19.29 18.24
C ASN A 3 -3.69 -18.25 17.80
N TYR A 4 -4.71 -18.02 18.62
CA TYR A 4 -5.77 -17.04 18.33
C TYR A 4 -5.29 -15.58 18.52
N PHE A 5 -4.19 -15.36 19.24
CA PHE A 5 -3.63 -14.02 19.44
C PHE A 5 -2.74 -13.62 18.26
N GLY A 6 -3.10 -12.51 17.62
CA GLY A 6 -2.26 -11.83 16.64
C GLY A 6 -1.24 -10.90 17.30
N THR A 7 -0.75 -9.92 16.53
CA THR A 7 0.24 -8.93 17.02
C THR A 7 -0.30 -8.02 18.13
N ASP A 8 -1.62 -7.82 18.19
CA ASP A 8 -2.26 -6.88 19.10
C ASP A 8 -3.63 -7.39 19.57
N GLY A 9 -3.60 -8.48 20.33
CA GLY A 9 -4.80 -9.15 20.84
C GLY A 9 -5.41 -10.14 19.84
N ILE A 10 -6.67 -10.51 20.09
CA ILE A 10 -7.45 -11.35 19.17
C ILE A 10 -8.25 -10.41 18.26
N ARG A 11 -8.13 -10.55 16.93
CA ARG A 11 -8.88 -9.73 15.97
C ARG A 11 -9.68 -10.62 15.02
N PHE A 12 -10.88 -10.18 14.66
CA PHE A 12 -11.79 -10.94 13.80
C PHE A 12 -12.78 -10.00 13.10
N ILE A 13 -13.38 -10.48 12.01
CA ILE A 13 -14.62 -9.90 11.47
C ILE A 13 -15.76 -10.45 12.32
N TYR A 14 -16.65 -9.57 12.79
CA TYR A 14 -17.77 -10.00 13.62
C TYR A 14 -18.85 -10.67 12.77
N GLN A 15 -19.06 -11.96 13.00
CA GLN A 15 -20.05 -12.82 12.33
C GLN A 15 -20.63 -13.82 13.36
N GLU A 16 -21.64 -14.59 12.99
CA GLU A 16 -22.31 -15.54 13.89
C GLU A 16 -21.34 -16.55 14.52
N LYS A 17 -20.45 -17.15 13.71
CA LYS A 17 -19.41 -18.08 14.19
C LYS A 17 -18.42 -17.45 15.19
N THR A 18 -18.32 -16.12 15.25
CA THR A 18 -17.45 -15.42 16.19
C THR A 18 -17.96 -15.53 17.63
N GLN A 19 -19.26 -15.72 17.84
CA GLN A 19 -19.85 -15.85 19.18
C GLN A 19 -19.27 -17.03 19.95
N GLU A 20 -19.04 -18.15 19.25
CA GLU A 20 -18.42 -19.35 19.82
C GLU A 20 -17.01 -19.04 20.36
N LEU A 21 -16.19 -18.34 19.57
CA LEU A 21 -14.84 -17.95 19.99
C LEU A 21 -14.87 -17.04 21.23
N ILE A 22 -15.78 -16.06 21.24
CA ILE A 22 -15.90 -15.10 22.36
C ILE A 22 -16.37 -15.82 23.63
N TYR A 23 -17.32 -16.75 23.52
CA TYR A 23 -17.77 -17.57 24.65
C TYR A 23 -16.62 -18.43 25.20
N LYS A 24 -15.89 -19.13 24.33
CA LYS A 24 -14.76 -19.96 24.74
C LYS A 24 -13.67 -19.12 25.40
N LEU A 25 -13.41 -17.92 24.88
CA LEU A 25 -12.50 -16.97 25.51
C LEU A 25 -13.01 -16.49 26.88
N SER A 26 -14.31 -16.21 27.02
CA SER A 26 -14.95 -15.84 28.30
C SER A 26 -14.67 -16.91 29.36
N LYS A 27 -14.92 -18.18 29.02
CA LYS A 27 -14.69 -19.31 29.91
C LYS A 27 -13.20 -19.55 30.18
N ALA A 28 -12.35 -19.41 29.17
CA ALA A 28 -10.90 -19.53 29.35
C ALA A 28 -10.39 -18.46 30.32
N LEU A 29 -10.85 -17.22 30.18
CA LEU A 29 -10.47 -16.11 31.06
C LEU A 29 -11.00 -16.28 32.49
N SER A 30 -12.20 -16.82 32.68
CA SER A 30 -12.72 -17.06 34.04
C SER A 30 -11.93 -18.13 34.78
N LEU A 31 -11.49 -19.18 34.08
CA LEU A 31 -10.59 -20.18 34.63
C LEU A 31 -9.19 -19.60 34.90
N PHE A 32 -8.66 -18.82 33.96
CA PHE A 32 -7.29 -18.31 34.01
C PHE A 32 -7.10 -17.18 35.03
N TYR A 33 -8.14 -16.37 35.26
CA TYR A 33 -8.13 -15.21 36.15
C TYR A 33 -9.17 -15.32 37.27
N LYS A 34 -9.36 -16.54 37.79
CA LYS A 34 -10.25 -16.79 38.93
C LYS A 34 -9.96 -15.81 40.08
N ASP A 35 -11.04 -15.26 40.65
CA ASP A 35 -11.03 -14.30 41.76
C ASP A 35 -10.31 -12.96 41.46
N LYS A 36 -9.90 -12.69 40.22
CA LYS A 36 -9.30 -11.40 39.84
C LYS A 36 -10.36 -10.39 39.43
N LYS A 37 -10.15 -9.14 39.82
CA LYS A 37 -10.90 -7.98 39.33
C LYS A 37 -10.63 -7.80 37.82
N ILE A 38 -11.69 -7.67 37.03
CA ILE A 38 -11.61 -7.45 35.59
C ILE A 38 -12.30 -6.13 35.26
N ILE A 39 -11.59 -5.19 34.66
CA ILE A 39 -12.13 -3.92 34.17
C ILE A 39 -12.29 -4.03 32.66
N ILE A 40 -13.51 -3.81 32.15
CA ILE A 40 -13.83 -3.99 30.73
C ILE A 40 -14.42 -2.71 30.16
N GLY A 41 -13.92 -2.30 29.00
CA GLY A 41 -14.47 -1.22 28.19
C GLY A 41 -14.42 -1.57 26.70
N HIS A 42 -14.98 -0.70 25.89
CA HIS A 42 -15.04 -0.92 24.44
C HIS A 42 -15.02 0.39 23.66
N ASP A 43 -14.83 0.28 22.35
CA ASP A 43 -15.04 1.39 21.42
C ASP A 43 -16.51 1.47 20.95
N THR A 44 -16.77 2.31 19.95
CA THR A 44 -18.13 2.64 19.50
C THR A 44 -18.72 1.69 18.47
N ARG A 45 -18.06 0.58 18.12
CA ARG A 45 -18.58 -0.37 17.10
C ARG A 45 -19.89 -1.01 17.54
N PHE A 46 -20.78 -1.25 16.59
CA PHE A 46 -22.07 -1.90 16.85
C PHE A 46 -21.91 -3.27 17.52
N SER A 47 -20.91 -4.05 17.08
CA SER A 47 -20.63 -5.40 17.58
C SER A 47 -20.05 -5.42 18.99
N SER A 48 -19.52 -4.29 19.49
CA SER A 48 -18.84 -4.24 20.79
C SER A 48 -19.78 -4.58 21.95
N ARG A 49 -21.07 -4.22 21.86
CA ARG A 49 -22.06 -4.53 22.90
C ARG A 49 -22.36 -6.02 22.98
N ASP A 50 -22.56 -6.69 21.84
CA ASP A 50 -22.80 -8.13 21.80
C ASP A 50 -21.57 -8.89 22.33
N ILE A 51 -20.38 -8.51 21.86
CA ILE A 51 -19.11 -9.10 22.32
C ILE A 51 -18.97 -8.93 23.83
N LEU A 52 -19.27 -7.75 24.38
CA LEU A 52 -19.23 -7.49 25.81
C LEU A 52 -20.14 -8.45 26.59
N LEU A 53 -21.38 -8.63 26.14
CA LEU A 53 -22.36 -9.50 26.83
C LEU A 53 -21.96 -10.97 26.79
N ILE A 54 -21.47 -11.46 25.65
CA ILE A 54 -20.98 -12.84 25.51
C ILE A 54 -19.71 -13.03 26.35
N LEU A 55 -18.76 -12.10 26.24
CA LEU A 55 -17.47 -12.17 26.93
C LEU A 55 -17.61 -12.12 28.44
N THR A 56 -18.66 -11.49 28.97
CA THR A 56 -18.89 -11.38 30.41
C THR A 56 -19.78 -12.49 30.98
N SER A 57 -20.37 -13.34 30.12
CA SER A 57 -21.28 -14.41 30.54
C SER A 57 -20.65 -15.39 31.53
N GLN A 58 -19.37 -15.72 31.37
CA GLN A 58 -18.64 -16.65 32.25
C GLN A 58 -17.70 -15.95 33.24
N LEU A 59 -17.52 -14.63 33.13
CA LEU A 59 -16.61 -13.88 34.00
C LEU A 59 -17.28 -13.51 35.32
N GLU A 60 -16.46 -13.45 36.37
CA GLU A 60 -16.82 -12.96 37.71
C GLU A 60 -16.00 -11.68 38.00
N ASN A 61 -16.44 -10.89 38.98
CA ASN A 61 -15.76 -9.64 39.40
C ASN A 61 -15.48 -8.65 38.27
N VAL A 62 -16.45 -8.50 37.36
CA VAL A 62 -16.38 -7.60 36.20
C VAL A 62 -16.83 -6.19 36.59
N ILE A 63 -16.04 -5.19 36.22
CA ILE A 63 -16.38 -3.78 36.28
C ILE A 63 -16.41 -3.23 34.86
N TYR A 64 -17.62 -2.89 34.42
CA TYR A 64 -17.84 -2.29 33.12
C TYR A 64 -17.70 -0.77 33.18
N VAL A 65 -16.85 -0.19 32.34
CA VAL A 65 -16.55 1.25 32.30
C VAL A 65 -17.01 1.95 31.02
N GLY A 66 -17.77 1.26 30.15
CA GLY A 66 -18.37 1.88 28.97
C GLY A 66 -17.41 2.15 27.82
N ASN A 67 -17.78 3.14 27.00
CA ASN A 67 -16.98 3.64 25.90
C ASN A 67 -15.75 4.39 26.45
N ILE A 68 -14.57 3.79 26.33
CA ILE A 68 -13.31 4.33 26.83
C ILE A 68 -12.18 3.94 25.87
N SER A 69 -11.12 4.75 25.79
CA SER A 69 -9.96 4.43 24.94
C SER A 69 -9.16 3.24 25.47
N THR A 70 -8.39 2.60 24.60
CA THR A 70 -7.40 1.56 24.97
C THR A 70 -6.44 2.03 26.06
N PRO A 71 -5.81 3.23 25.97
CA PRO A 71 -5.01 3.79 27.07
C PRO A 71 -5.80 3.95 28.38
N GLY A 72 -7.10 4.28 28.33
CA GLY A 72 -7.94 4.34 29.52
C GLY A 72 -8.04 2.99 30.24
N ILE A 73 -8.27 1.90 29.51
CA ILE A 73 -8.26 0.54 30.09
C ILE A 73 -6.88 0.17 30.62
N CYS A 74 -5.80 0.53 29.91
CA CYS A 74 -4.44 0.30 30.36
C CYS A 74 -4.16 1.01 31.70
N TYR A 75 -4.52 2.29 31.81
CA TYR A 75 -4.38 3.09 33.02
C TYR A 75 -5.17 2.50 34.19
N LEU A 76 -6.45 2.20 33.98
CA LEU A 76 -7.32 1.64 35.03
C LEU A 76 -6.82 0.27 35.50
N SER A 77 -6.39 -0.59 34.56
CA SER A 77 -5.77 -1.88 34.89
C SER A 77 -4.50 -1.73 35.72
N LYS A 78 -3.63 -0.76 35.39
CA LYS A 78 -2.41 -0.47 36.15
C LYS A 78 -2.74 0.01 37.56
N LYS A 79 -3.63 1.01 37.67
CA LYS A 79 -3.99 1.66 38.94
C LYS A 79 -4.66 0.68 39.91
N HIS A 80 -5.58 -0.15 39.42
CA HIS A 80 -6.32 -1.12 40.23
C HIS A 80 -5.60 -2.48 40.35
N LYS A 81 -4.38 -2.63 39.80
CA LYS A 81 -3.65 -3.89 39.71
C LYS A 81 -4.52 -5.05 39.17
N SER A 82 -5.42 -4.75 38.24
CA SER A 82 -6.48 -5.62 37.75
C SER A 82 -6.16 -6.17 36.36
N ILE A 83 -7.02 -7.08 35.87
CA ILE A 83 -7.07 -7.40 34.44
C ILE A 83 -7.86 -6.28 33.75
N GLY A 84 -7.36 -5.81 32.62
CA GLY A 84 -8.04 -4.86 31.74
C GLY A 84 -8.40 -5.56 30.45
N ILE A 85 -9.64 -5.40 29.97
CA ILE A 85 -10.06 -5.90 28.67
C ILE A 85 -10.62 -4.73 27.87
N MET A 86 -10.09 -4.55 26.66
CA MET A 86 -10.59 -3.57 25.72
C MET A 86 -11.13 -4.28 24.49
N ILE A 87 -12.41 -4.04 24.17
CA ILE A 87 -13.06 -4.58 22.97
C ILE A 87 -12.93 -3.52 21.86
N THR A 88 -12.05 -3.78 20.90
CA THR A 88 -11.78 -2.89 19.77
C THR A 88 -10.93 -3.56 18.69
N ALA A 89 -11.05 -3.08 17.46
CA ALA A 89 -10.08 -3.31 16.39
C ALA A 89 -9.30 -2.03 16.01
N SER A 90 -9.17 -1.06 16.91
CA SER A 90 -8.43 0.20 16.71
C SER A 90 -8.90 0.91 15.43
N HIS A 91 -8.03 1.08 14.45
CA HIS A 91 -8.26 1.76 13.19
C HIS A 91 -9.02 0.95 12.13
N ASN A 92 -9.26 -0.35 12.33
CA ASN A 92 -9.95 -1.16 11.31
C ASN A 92 -11.40 -0.69 11.07
N PRO A 93 -12.01 -0.96 9.89
CA PRO A 93 -13.41 -0.64 9.62
C PRO A 93 -14.37 -1.33 10.60
N TYR A 94 -15.58 -0.80 10.77
CA TYR A 94 -16.56 -1.22 11.80
C TYR A 94 -16.92 -2.72 11.81
N ILE A 95 -16.79 -3.42 10.67
CA ILE A 95 -17.04 -4.87 10.54
C ILE A 95 -16.02 -5.72 11.33
N TYR A 96 -14.83 -5.18 11.57
CA TYR A 96 -13.82 -5.81 12.42
C TYR A 96 -14.07 -5.47 13.88
N ASN A 97 -13.74 -6.40 14.76
CA ASN A 97 -13.59 -6.13 16.19
C ASN A 97 -12.45 -6.99 16.76
N GLY A 98 -12.15 -6.82 18.04
CA GLY A 98 -11.08 -7.54 18.69
C GLY A 98 -11.09 -7.40 20.18
N ILE A 99 -10.21 -8.14 20.85
CA ILE A 99 -10.11 -8.19 22.30
C ILE A 99 -8.64 -8.05 22.67
N LYS A 100 -8.30 -6.91 23.28
CA LYS A 100 -6.99 -6.62 23.87
C LYS A 100 -7.06 -6.90 25.37
N ILE A 101 -6.05 -7.59 25.92
CA ILE A 101 -6.01 -7.96 27.34
C ILE A 101 -4.74 -7.40 27.98
N PHE A 102 -4.94 -6.71 29.10
CA PHE A 102 -3.92 -6.07 29.92
C PHE A 102 -3.88 -6.72 31.30
N GLU A 103 -2.69 -6.92 31.84
CA GLU A 103 -2.46 -7.34 33.22
C GLU A 103 -1.64 -6.26 33.91
N LYS A 104 -2.25 -5.58 34.88
CA LYS A 104 -1.62 -4.47 35.61
C LYS A 104 -1.06 -3.40 34.65
N GLY A 105 -1.82 -3.10 33.59
CA GLY A 105 -1.46 -2.13 32.56
C GLY A 105 -0.50 -2.62 31.48
N TYR A 106 -0.09 -3.89 31.46
CA TYR A 106 0.78 -4.42 30.41
C TYR A 106 0.05 -5.43 29.54
N LYS A 107 0.24 -5.38 28.22
CA LYS A 107 -0.27 -6.43 27.31
C LYS A 107 0.21 -7.81 27.74
N LEU A 108 -0.61 -8.85 27.50
CA LEU A 108 -0.25 -10.23 27.85
C LEU A 108 1.05 -10.69 27.19
N LYS A 109 1.88 -11.41 27.96
CA LYS A 109 3.10 -12.07 27.44
C LYS A 109 2.72 -13.27 26.57
N ASN A 110 3.53 -13.56 25.54
CA ASN A 110 3.31 -14.69 24.60
C ASN A 110 3.05 -16.03 25.29
N LYS A 111 3.80 -16.36 26.37
CA LYS A 111 3.56 -17.60 27.15
C LYS A 111 2.13 -17.70 27.70
N LYS A 112 1.51 -16.59 28.09
CA LYS A 112 0.13 -16.56 28.59
C LYS A 112 -0.88 -16.61 27.44
N GLN A 113 -0.58 -15.94 26.33
CA GLN A 113 -1.41 -15.99 25.11
C GLN A 113 -1.55 -17.43 24.60
N ILE A 114 -0.44 -18.17 24.48
CA ILE A 114 -0.43 -19.58 24.05
C ILE A 114 -1.25 -20.45 25.01
N LYS A 115 -1.09 -20.28 26.33
CA LYS A 115 -1.88 -21.01 27.33
C LYS A 115 -3.38 -20.73 27.20
N LEU A 116 -3.77 -19.46 27.01
CA LEU A 116 -5.16 -19.09 26.77
C LEU A 116 -5.69 -19.69 25.46
N SER A 117 -4.92 -19.65 24.37
CA SER A 117 -5.32 -20.29 23.10
C SER A 117 -5.54 -21.79 23.24
N SER A 118 -4.66 -22.49 23.95
CA SER A 118 -4.84 -23.92 24.23
C SER A 118 -6.10 -24.20 25.08
N LEU A 119 -6.42 -23.36 26.05
CA LEU A 119 -7.66 -23.48 26.84
C LEU A 119 -8.89 -23.25 25.97
N ILE A 120 -8.86 -22.25 25.07
CA ILE A 120 -9.96 -21.96 24.14
C ILE A 120 -10.28 -23.18 23.27
N GLU A 121 -9.26 -23.89 22.74
CA GLU A 121 -9.47 -25.09 21.92
C GLU A 121 -10.18 -26.22 22.69
N GLN A 122 -9.92 -26.35 24.00
CA GLN A 122 -10.46 -27.42 24.84
C GLN A 122 -11.86 -27.14 25.37
N ILE A 123 -12.31 -25.87 25.36
CA ILE A 123 -13.59 -25.48 25.93
C ILE A 123 -14.70 -25.76 24.91
N PRO A 124 -15.70 -26.59 25.24
CA PRO A 124 -16.86 -26.77 24.38
C PRO A 124 -17.75 -25.51 24.40
N PHE A 125 -18.35 -25.19 23.25
CA PHE A 125 -19.41 -24.20 23.20
C PHE A 125 -20.66 -24.73 23.90
N LYS A 126 -21.32 -23.88 24.69
CA LYS A 126 -22.57 -24.22 25.39
C LYS A 126 -23.48 -22.99 25.37
N GLU A 127 -24.78 -23.23 25.56
CA GLU A 127 -25.71 -22.15 25.85
C GLU A 127 -25.28 -21.35 27.08
N PHE A 128 -25.51 -20.04 27.03
CA PHE A 128 -25.08 -19.11 28.07
C PHE A 128 -26.16 -18.06 28.33
N LYS A 129 -26.17 -17.56 29.57
CA LYS A 129 -27.02 -16.43 29.96
C LYS A 129 -26.17 -15.17 30.00
N VAL A 130 -26.69 -14.11 29.39
CA VAL A 130 -26.08 -12.78 29.47
C VAL A 130 -26.42 -12.13 30.81
N LYS A 131 -25.46 -11.38 31.36
CA LYS A 131 -25.64 -10.63 32.61
C LYS A 131 -25.95 -9.18 32.28
N GLN A 132 -26.79 -8.54 33.09
CA GLN A 132 -26.95 -7.08 33.03
C GLN A 132 -25.69 -6.43 33.62
N LEU A 133 -25.06 -5.55 32.84
CA LEU A 133 -23.89 -4.79 33.27
C LEU A 133 -24.27 -3.34 33.53
N LEU A 134 -23.96 -2.85 34.72
CA LEU A 134 -24.11 -1.45 35.08
C LEU A 134 -22.79 -0.72 34.87
N LEU A 135 -22.87 0.49 34.31
CA LEU A 135 -21.71 1.35 34.08
C LEU A 135 -21.16 1.85 35.42
N ASN A 136 -19.89 1.55 35.72
CA ASN A 136 -19.19 2.11 36.87
C ASN A 136 -18.54 3.46 36.51
N ARG A 137 -19.32 4.54 36.67
CA ARG A 137 -18.86 5.92 36.37
C ARG A 137 -17.70 6.37 37.25
N ASN A 138 -17.63 5.90 38.50
CA ASN A 138 -16.57 6.29 39.43
C ASN A 138 -15.20 5.83 38.92
N ILE A 139 -15.07 4.55 38.55
CA ILE A 139 -13.82 4.01 38.00
C ILE A 139 -13.52 4.64 36.62
N PHE A 140 -14.52 4.82 35.76
CA PHE A 140 -14.34 5.51 34.49
C PHE A 140 -13.72 6.92 34.66
N ASN A 141 -14.25 7.71 35.59
CA ASN A 141 -13.81 9.08 35.85
C ASN A 141 -12.36 9.17 36.35
N GLU A 142 -11.79 8.10 36.91
CA GLU A 142 -10.39 8.11 37.36
C GLU A 142 -9.39 8.32 36.22
N TYR A 143 -9.71 7.88 35.00
CA TYR A 143 -8.90 8.13 33.81
C TYR A 143 -9.06 9.58 33.33
N ILE A 144 -10.29 10.11 33.35
CA ILE A 144 -10.55 11.51 33.01
C ILE A 144 -9.81 12.46 33.97
N LEU A 145 -9.81 12.14 35.27
CA LEU A 145 -9.05 12.87 36.29
C LEU A 145 -7.54 12.78 36.06
N PHE A 146 -7.04 11.66 35.54
CA PHE A 146 -5.64 11.54 35.16
C PHE A 146 -5.29 12.46 33.99
N LEU A 147 -6.09 12.46 32.92
CA LEU A 147 -5.88 13.34 31.77
C LEU A 147 -5.94 14.83 32.17
N LYS A 148 -6.85 15.20 33.07
CA LYS A 148 -6.98 16.58 33.59
C LYS A 148 -5.70 17.12 34.23
N LYS A 149 -4.79 16.27 34.71
CA LYS A 149 -3.49 16.71 35.28
C LYS A 149 -2.56 17.34 34.26
N TYR A 150 -2.73 17.00 32.98
CA TYR A 150 -1.90 17.47 31.86
C TYR A 150 -2.61 18.52 31.02
N LEU A 151 -3.81 18.92 31.43
CA LEU A 151 -4.61 19.88 30.70
C LEU A 151 -4.10 21.29 30.96
N VAL A 152 -3.92 22.05 29.89
CA VAL A 152 -3.65 23.48 29.93
C VAL A 152 -4.71 24.23 29.15
N LYS A 153 -5.09 25.42 29.64
CA LYS A 153 -5.90 26.35 28.84
C LYS A 153 -5.06 26.83 27.66
N SER A 154 -5.67 26.97 26.49
CA SER A 154 -5.02 27.53 25.31
C SER A 154 -5.77 28.75 24.81
N ASN A 155 -5.02 29.76 24.36
CA ASN A 155 -5.59 30.91 23.67
C ASN A 155 -5.83 30.61 22.18
N PHE A 156 -5.27 29.51 21.67
CA PHE A 156 -5.46 29.06 20.29
C PHE A 156 -6.67 28.13 20.22
N SER A 157 -7.44 28.26 19.14
CA SER A 157 -8.51 27.33 18.81
C SER A 157 -7.94 26.18 17.98
N TYR A 158 -8.37 24.96 18.28
CA TYR A 158 -7.97 23.74 17.60
C TYR A 158 -9.18 22.97 17.08
N ALA A 159 -8.95 22.14 16.06
CA ALA A 159 -9.92 21.16 15.62
C ALA A 159 -9.57 19.77 16.16
N PHE A 160 -10.56 18.97 16.53
CA PHE A 160 -10.35 17.59 16.98
C PHE A 160 -11.22 16.64 16.19
N ASP A 161 -10.61 15.66 15.55
CA ASP A 161 -11.28 14.54 14.89
C ASP A 161 -11.21 13.32 15.81
N LEU A 162 -12.38 12.90 16.31
CA LEU A 162 -12.50 11.80 17.26
C LEU A 162 -12.73 10.45 16.59
N ALA A 163 -12.65 10.38 15.26
CA ALA A 163 -12.85 9.18 14.44
C ALA A 163 -14.19 8.43 14.65
N ASN A 164 -15.20 9.12 15.19
CA ASN A 164 -16.40 8.55 15.78
C ASN A 164 -16.08 7.39 16.75
N GLY A 165 -14.92 7.45 17.41
CA GLY A 165 -14.36 6.39 18.23
C GLY A 165 -14.62 6.60 19.72
N ALA A 166 -13.85 5.88 20.54
CA ALA A 166 -14.00 5.81 21.98
C ALA A 166 -13.91 7.17 22.69
N THR A 167 -13.13 8.12 22.16
CA THR A 167 -13.00 9.48 22.71
C THR A 167 -14.28 10.31 22.60
N SER A 168 -15.22 9.94 21.72
CA SER A 168 -16.50 10.63 21.54
C SER A 168 -17.34 10.69 22.83
N SER A 169 -17.13 9.75 23.77
CA SER A 169 -17.88 9.67 25.03
C SER A 169 -17.43 10.67 26.10
N TYR A 170 -16.18 11.16 26.05
CA TYR A 170 -15.61 11.99 27.12
C TYR A 170 -14.84 13.22 26.66
N PHE A 171 -14.37 13.25 25.41
CA PHE A 171 -13.47 14.32 24.97
C PHE A 171 -14.18 15.68 24.91
N LYS A 172 -15.50 15.72 24.69
CA LYS A 172 -16.29 16.97 24.73
C LYS A 172 -16.16 17.70 26.07
N GLU A 173 -16.07 16.97 27.19
CA GLU A 173 -15.90 17.56 28.52
C GLU A 173 -14.47 18.06 28.74
N LEU A 174 -13.47 17.31 28.29
CA LEU A 174 -12.06 17.73 28.35
C LEU A 174 -11.82 18.96 27.49
N ASN A 175 -12.37 18.99 26.27
CA ASN A 175 -12.20 20.07 25.31
C ASN A 175 -12.64 21.43 25.86
N LYS A 176 -13.77 21.48 26.57
CA LYS A 176 -14.29 22.71 27.20
C LYS A 176 -13.29 23.33 28.19
N LEU A 177 -12.45 22.52 28.80
CA LEU A 177 -11.42 22.99 29.74
C LEU A 177 -10.17 23.51 29.01
N ILE A 178 -9.90 23.05 27.78
CA ILE A 178 -8.78 23.51 26.95
C ILE A 178 -9.10 24.89 26.37
N ASN A 179 -10.14 24.97 25.55
CA ASN A 179 -10.63 26.20 24.93
C ASN A 179 -12.05 25.96 24.41
N VAL A 180 -13.00 26.83 24.76
CA VAL A 180 -14.41 26.75 24.36
C VAL A 180 -14.61 26.93 22.84
N ASN A 181 -13.67 27.59 22.17
CA ASN A 181 -13.72 27.84 20.73
C ASN A 181 -13.19 26.67 19.88
N ASN A 182 -12.69 25.61 20.51
CA ASN A 182 -12.26 24.41 19.81
C ASN A 182 -13.43 23.74 19.10
N LYS A 183 -13.20 23.27 17.87
CA LYS A 183 -14.21 22.55 17.08
C LYS A 183 -13.96 21.05 17.15
N ILE A 184 -15.03 20.28 17.36
CA ILE A 184 -14.98 18.82 17.42
C ILE A 184 -15.73 18.26 16.22
N TYR A 185 -15.06 17.42 15.45
CA TYR A 185 -15.60 16.72 14.28
C TYR A 185 -15.60 15.22 14.53
N PHE A 186 -16.43 14.50 13.76
CA PHE A 186 -16.53 13.04 13.80
C PHE A 186 -16.67 12.53 15.25
N SER A 187 -17.67 13.04 15.97
CA SER A 187 -17.91 12.74 17.39
C SER A 187 -19.31 12.22 17.69
N SER A 188 -19.99 11.69 16.67
CA SER A 188 -21.38 11.21 16.72
C SER A 188 -21.43 9.76 16.23
N PRO A 189 -20.94 8.80 17.04
CA PRO A 189 -20.92 7.40 16.67
C PRO A 189 -22.33 6.82 16.47
N ASP A 190 -22.50 6.01 15.42
CA ASP A 190 -23.75 5.28 15.12
C ASP A 190 -23.58 3.75 15.14
N GLY A 191 -22.39 3.27 15.53
CA GLY A 191 -22.02 1.84 15.50
C GLY A 191 -21.30 1.39 14.22
N LYS A 192 -21.43 2.13 13.11
CA LYS A 192 -20.91 1.77 11.78
C LYS A 192 -19.93 2.81 11.22
N ASN A 193 -19.97 4.05 11.69
CA ASN A 193 -19.20 5.17 11.16
C ASN A 193 -17.81 5.38 11.82
N ILE A 194 -17.37 4.48 12.71
CA ILE A 194 -16.02 4.53 13.30
C ILE A 194 -14.94 4.42 12.22
N ASN A 195 -13.94 5.31 12.26
CA ASN A 195 -12.83 5.43 11.29
C ASN A 195 -13.27 5.61 9.82
N ASN A 196 -14.55 5.86 9.54
CA ASN A 196 -15.04 5.94 8.17
C ASN A 196 -14.67 7.31 7.57
N GLY A 197 -13.60 7.36 6.79
CA GLY A 197 -13.11 8.59 6.16
C GLY A 197 -12.71 9.68 7.15
N CYS A 198 -12.30 9.30 8.37
CA CYS A 198 -11.91 10.23 9.44
C CYS A 198 -10.81 9.62 10.32
N GLY A 199 -10.31 10.40 11.27
CA GLY A 199 -9.31 10.01 12.26
C GLY A 199 -7.88 9.95 11.74
N ALA A 200 -6.98 9.41 12.56
CA ALA A 200 -5.53 9.35 12.28
C ALA A 200 -5.15 8.59 11.01
N ILE A 201 -6.05 7.73 10.50
CA ILE A 201 -5.84 6.96 9.26
C ILE A 201 -6.32 7.71 8.02
N SER A 202 -7.22 8.69 8.19
CA SER A 202 -7.73 9.55 7.11
C SER A 202 -7.67 11.03 7.50
N PRO A 203 -6.48 11.55 7.88
CA PRO A 203 -6.31 12.93 8.35
C PRO A 203 -6.64 13.99 7.29
N THR A 204 -6.63 13.61 6.01
CA THR A 204 -6.99 14.49 4.88
C THR A 204 -8.40 15.06 5.00
N SER A 205 -9.33 14.34 5.61
CA SER A 205 -10.69 14.83 5.82
C SER A 205 -10.72 16.04 6.75
N LEU A 206 -10.02 15.96 7.89
CA LEU A 206 -9.87 17.11 8.78
C LEU A 206 -9.06 18.22 8.11
N GLN A 207 -8.01 17.90 7.35
CA GLN A 207 -7.24 18.89 6.60
C GLN A 207 -8.12 19.73 5.66
N ASN A 208 -9.01 19.07 4.92
CA ASN A 208 -9.92 19.73 3.99
C ASN A 208 -10.96 20.61 4.71
N ILE A 209 -11.38 20.21 5.91
CA ILE A 209 -12.21 21.05 6.79
C ILE A 209 -11.42 22.27 7.24
N LEU A 210 -10.19 22.10 7.73
CA LEU A 210 -9.33 23.20 8.20
C LEU A 210 -9.08 24.26 7.13
N LYS A 211 -8.99 23.89 5.84
CA LYS A 211 -8.85 24.85 4.73
C LYS A 211 -10.00 25.87 4.66
N LYS A 212 -11.17 25.54 5.22
CA LYS A 212 -12.38 26.39 5.24
C LYS A 212 -12.62 27.05 6.60
N GLU A 213 -11.79 26.74 7.59
CA GLU A 213 -11.96 27.17 8.98
C GLU A 213 -10.88 28.18 9.37
N ASP A 214 -11.18 29.07 10.32
CA ASP A 214 -10.17 29.93 10.95
C ASP A 214 -9.46 29.21 12.12
N ILE A 215 -8.98 28.00 11.83
CA ILE A 215 -8.26 27.14 12.76
C ILE A 215 -6.97 26.68 12.08
N GLN A 216 -5.84 26.86 12.77
CA GLN A 216 -4.52 26.57 12.20
C GLN A 216 -4.19 25.07 12.25
N TYR A 217 -4.53 24.42 13.36
CA TYR A 217 -4.13 23.04 13.65
C TYR A 217 -5.30 22.16 14.07
N GLY A 218 -5.26 20.90 13.63
CA GLY A 218 -6.21 19.87 13.99
C GLY A 218 -5.51 18.61 14.50
N PHE A 219 -6.12 17.94 15.46
CA PHE A 219 -5.65 16.68 16.04
C PHE A 219 -6.58 15.55 15.63
N CYS A 220 -6.02 14.53 14.99
CA CYS A 220 -6.73 13.33 14.57
C CYS A 220 -6.39 12.16 15.50
N PHE A 221 -7.41 11.60 16.16
CA PHE A 221 -7.31 10.37 16.91
C PHE A 221 -7.75 9.17 16.05
N ASP A 222 -7.36 7.95 16.41
CA ASP A 222 -7.98 6.74 15.85
C ASP A 222 -9.11 6.20 16.74
N GLY A 223 -9.80 5.16 16.27
CA GLY A 223 -11.01 4.63 16.90
C GLY A 223 -10.91 4.28 18.38
N ASP A 224 -9.75 3.81 18.86
CA ASP A 224 -9.48 3.52 20.27
C ASP A 224 -8.48 4.48 20.93
N ALA A 225 -8.11 5.54 20.21
CA ALA A 225 -7.27 6.66 20.64
C ALA A 225 -5.89 6.27 21.19
N ASP A 226 -5.23 5.32 20.53
CA ASP A 226 -3.82 5.00 20.78
C ASP A 226 -2.86 5.70 19.79
N ARG A 227 -3.39 6.34 18.73
CA ARG A 227 -2.63 7.12 17.73
C ARG A 227 -3.03 8.57 17.64
N LEU A 228 -2.02 9.43 17.51
CA LEU A 228 -2.17 10.86 17.25
C LEU A 228 -1.50 11.28 15.95
N ILE A 229 -2.25 11.99 15.11
CA ILE A 229 -1.73 12.71 13.94
C ILE A 229 -2.10 14.18 14.07
N LEU A 230 -1.14 15.07 13.80
CA LEU A 230 -1.37 16.51 13.76
C LEU A 230 -1.56 16.94 12.29
N VAL A 231 -2.46 17.86 12.05
CA VAL A 231 -2.78 18.37 10.72
C VAL A 231 -2.81 19.89 10.74
N SER A 232 -2.28 20.50 9.70
CA SER A 232 -2.47 21.92 9.36
C SER A 232 -3.10 22.03 7.98
N LYS A 233 -3.50 23.24 7.57
CA LYS A 233 -4.05 23.51 6.22
C LYS A 233 -3.13 23.03 5.09
N GLU A 234 -1.82 23.05 5.32
CA GLU A 234 -0.78 22.77 4.31
C GLU A 234 -0.21 21.36 4.43
N LYS A 235 0.01 20.88 5.66
CA LYS A 235 0.77 19.66 5.93
C LYS A 235 0.11 18.78 6.98
N ILE A 236 0.19 17.46 6.76
CA ILE A 236 -0.06 16.42 7.76
C ILE A 236 1.29 16.07 8.41
N TYR A 237 1.33 16.04 9.73
CA TYR A 237 2.51 15.73 10.53
C TYR A 237 2.33 14.33 11.13
N SER A 238 3.23 13.43 10.78
CA SER A 238 3.19 12.03 11.21
C SER A 238 3.64 11.88 12.66
N GLY A 239 3.57 10.65 13.17
CA GLY A 239 4.17 10.31 14.46
C GLY A 239 5.67 10.60 14.53
N ASP A 240 6.41 10.59 13.42
CA ASP A 240 7.85 10.87 13.42
C ASP A 240 8.14 12.34 13.75
N GLU A 241 7.37 13.28 13.20
CA GLU A 241 7.47 14.70 13.57
C GLU A 241 7.15 14.93 15.05
N LEU A 242 6.05 14.33 15.52
CA LEU A 242 5.64 14.47 16.92
C LEU A 242 6.67 13.83 17.87
N LEU A 243 7.27 12.70 17.48
CA LEU A 243 8.32 12.03 18.24
C LEU A 243 9.59 12.88 18.30
N TYR A 244 9.96 13.59 17.22
CA TYR A 244 11.06 14.57 17.25
C TYR A 244 10.80 15.67 18.27
N ILE A 245 9.60 16.26 18.24
CA ILE A 245 9.19 17.33 19.16
C ILE A 245 9.30 16.84 20.61
N PHE A 246 8.66 15.70 20.93
CA PHE A 246 8.72 15.17 22.29
C PHE A 246 10.15 14.82 22.71
N ALA A 247 10.96 14.24 21.83
CA ALA A 247 12.34 13.92 22.15
C ALA A 247 13.17 15.17 22.49
N LYS A 248 13.06 16.22 21.66
CA LYS A 248 13.77 17.49 21.83
C LYS A 248 13.36 18.19 23.13
N TYR A 249 12.07 18.32 23.40
CA TYR A 249 11.56 19.13 24.51
C TYR A 249 11.50 18.38 25.85
N GLN A 250 11.37 17.05 25.84
CA GLN A 250 11.57 16.23 27.03
C GLN A 250 13.05 15.99 27.35
N LYS A 251 13.98 16.42 26.47
CA LYS A 251 15.43 16.28 26.62
C LYS A 251 15.87 14.84 26.88
N VAL A 252 15.25 13.88 26.18
CA VAL A 252 15.59 12.46 26.33
C VAL A 252 16.95 12.17 25.68
N LYS A 253 17.73 11.28 26.29
CA LYS A 253 19.03 10.87 25.72
C LYS A 253 18.90 9.85 24.58
N LYS A 254 17.77 9.12 24.55
CA LYS A 254 17.56 8.02 23.61
C LYS A 254 16.08 7.80 23.33
N VAL A 255 15.74 7.56 22.06
CA VAL A 255 14.38 7.25 21.58
C VAL A 255 14.35 5.85 20.97
N VAL A 256 13.27 5.11 21.22
CA VAL A 256 13.02 3.80 20.60
C VAL A 256 12.07 3.95 19.43
N ILE A 257 12.49 3.47 18.26
CA ILE A 257 11.78 3.61 16.97
C ILE A 257 11.71 2.25 16.27
N THR A 258 10.91 2.12 15.23
CA THR A 258 10.85 0.88 14.44
C THR A 258 11.72 0.93 13.20
N LYS A 259 11.95 -0.23 12.58
CA LYS A 259 12.62 -0.35 11.29
C LYS A 259 11.94 0.39 10.13
N ILE A 260 10.72 0.91 10.29
CA ILE A 260 9.97 1.67 9.26
C ILE A 260 9.84 3.17 9.61
N THR A 261 10.71 3.68 10.48
CA THR A 261 10.80 5.10 10.78
C THR A 261 11.58 5.85 9.71
N ASN A 262 11.14 7.08 9.40
CA ASN A 262 11.78 7.94 8.43
C ASN A 262 13.25 8.22 8.79
N ARG A 263 14.16 8.03 7.84
CA ARG A 263 15.60 8.21 8.07
C ARG A 263 15.98 9.66 8.39
N GLY A 264 15.17 10.62 7.93
CA GLY A 264 15.29 12.03 8.31
C GLY A 264 15.11 12.26 9.81
N LEU A 265 14.23 11.51 10.49
CA LEU A 265 14.09 11.58 11.96
C LEU A 265 15.38 11.16 12.67
N ILE A 266 15.97 10.05 12.24
CA ILE A 266 17.19 9.50 12.86
C ILE A 266 18.34 10.51 12.74
N GLU A 267 18.57 11.05 11.55
CA GLU A 267 19.62 12.04 11.32
C GLU A 267 19.35 13.35 12.07
N SER A 268 18.09 13.81 12.12
CA SER A 268 17.72 15.03 12.85
C SER A 268 17.92 14.87 14.36
N LEU A 269 17.53 13.74 14.95
CA LEU A 269 17.77 13.45 16.36
C LEU A 269 19.26 13.33 16.68
N LYS A 270 20.04 12.71 15.79
CA LYS A 270 21.50 12.59 15.93
C LYS A 270 22.18 13.96 15.99
N LYS A 271 21.75 14.93 15.18
CA LYS A 271 22.28 16.31 15.18
C LYS A 271 22.07 17.04 16.50
N ILE A 272 21.02 16.70 17.24
CA ILE A 272 20.74 17.25 18.59
C ILE A 272 21.18 16.30 19.72
N ASN A 273 22.13 15.40 19.44
CA ASN A 273 22.73 14.46 20.39
C ASN A 273 21.75 13.47 21.06
N ILE A 274 20.62 13.17 20.41
CA ILE A 274 19.66 12.15 20.86
C ILE A 274 19.92 10.86 20.09
N LYS A 275 20.22 9.77 20.81
CA LYS A 275 20.46 8.46 20.19
C LYS A 275 19.14 7.80 19.80
N THR A 276 19.15 6.99 18.75
CA THR A 276 18.00 6.16 18.39
C THR A 276 18.28 4.68 18.64
N LYS A 277 17.23 3.90 18.89
CA LYS A 277 17.28 2.44 18.83
C LYS A 277 16.14 1.92 17.97
N GLU A 278 16.53 1.24 16.91
CA GLU A 278 15.59 0.52 16.05
C GLU A 278 15.24 -0.85 16.64
N VAL A 279 13.93 -1.15 16.63
CA VAL A 279 13.32 -2.46 16.92
C VAL A 279 12.45 -2.90 15.74
N ASP A 280 12.01 -4.16 15.73
CA ASP A 280 11.05 -4.64 14.74
C ASP A 280 9.72 -3.90 14.84
N VAL A 281 8.99 -3.83 13.72
CA VAL A 281 7.70 -3.12 13.62
C VAL A 281 6.70 -3.66 14.65
N GLY A 282 5.93 -2.77 15.29
CA GLY A 282 4.95 -3.10 16.31
C GLY A 282 5.24 -2.42 17.65
N ASP A 283 4.21 -1.74 18.18
CA ASP A 283 4.23 -1.04 19.47
C ASP A 283 4.75 -1.89 20.65
N GLN A 284 4.48 -3.19 20.65
CA GLN A 284 4.93 -4.11 21.69
C GLN A 284 6.46 -4.23 21.74
N ASN A 285 7.13 -4.18 20.58
CA ASN A 285 8.60 -4.24 20.53
C ASN A 285 9.22 -2.98 21.13
N ILE A 286 8.61 -1.82 20.86
CA ILE A 286 9.00 -0.53 21.47
C ILE A 286 8.84 -0.64 22.98
N LEU A 287 7.65 -1.02 23.45
CA LEU A 287 7.32 -1.09 24.87
C LEU A 287 8.24 -2.06 25.65
N LEU A 288 8.53 -3.23 25.08
CA LEU A 288 9.44 -4.21 25.68
C LEU A 288 10.86 -3.66 25.83
N TYR A 289 11.35 -2.94 24.81
CA TYR A 289 12.68 -2.33 24.87
C TYR A 289 12.73 -1.17 25.86
N LEU A 290 11.73 -0.28 25.86
CA LEU A 290 11.61 0.81 26.83
C LEU A 290 11.67 0.28 28.26
N LYS A 291 10.87 -0.76 28.56
CA LYS A 291 10.83 -1.41 29.85
C LYS A 291 12.16 -2.06 30.23
N LYS A 292 12.78 -2.83 29.33
CA LYS A 292 14.02 -3.57 29.61
C LYS A 292 15.21 -2.63 29.89
N HIS A 293 15.23 -1.47 29.26
CA HIS A 293 16.35 -0.53 29.32
C HIS A 293 16.05 0.75 30.10
N HIS A 294 14.94 0.79 30.83
CA HIS A 294 14.50 1.95 31.62
C HIS A 294 14.51 3.26 30.81
N LEU A 295 14.02 3.20 29.58
CA LEU A 295 13.89 4.35 28.69
C LEU A 295 12.45 4.88 28.71
N THR A 296 12.30 6.16 28.40
CA THR A 296 11.04 6.88 28.53
C THR A 296 10.26 6.93 27.21
N LEU A 297 10.89 7.35 26.12
CA LEU A 297 10.18 7.75 24.91
C LEU A 297 10.42 6.80 23.73
N GLY A 298 9.34 6.43 23.04
CA GLY A 298 9.40 5.73 21.77
C GLY A 298 8.12 5.87 20.96
N GLY A 299 8.16 5.50 19.70
CA GLY A 299 6.97 5.60 18.87
C GLY A 299 7.11 5.10 17.44
N GLU A 300 6.00 5.15 16.73
CA GLU A 300 5.88 4.81 15.31
C GLU A 300 5.37 6.01 14.51
N SER A 301 5.71 6.07 13.22
CA SER A 301 5.21 7.08 12.28
C SER A 301 3.67 7.10 12.15
N SER A 302 3.02 6.01 12.53
CA SER A 302 1.55 5.88 12.62
C SER A 302 0.90 6.80 13.67
N GLY A 303 1.69 7.44 14.53
CA GLY A 303 1.20 8.28 15.62
C GLY A 303 1.04 7.54 16.96
N HIS A 304 1.40 6.25 17.03
CA HIS A 304 1.44 5.52 18.30
C HIS A 304 2.71 5.89 19.07
N LEU A 305 2.60 6.90 19.95
CA LEU A 305 3.72 7.46 20.71
C LEU A 305 3.57 7.12 22.19
N ILE A 306 4.63 6.61 22.78
CA ILE A 306 4.68 6.09 24.15
C ILE A 306 5.62 6.95 24.98
N ASP A 307 5.07 7.62 25.99
CA ASP A 307 5.82 8.10 27.15
C ASP A 307 5.64 7.10 28.31
N TYR A 308 6.63 6.23 28.46
CA TYR A 308 6.60 5.10 29.40
C TYR A 308 6.49 5.53 30.86
N ASN A 309 6.95 6.74 31.20
CA ASN A 309 6.86 7.27 32.56
C ASN A 309 5.40 7.58 32.91
N LEU A 310 4.60 7.98 31.92
CA LEU A 310 3.19 8.30 32.10
C LEU A 310 2.34 7.04 31.99
N LEU A 311 2.43 6.33 30.86
CA LEU A 311 1.59 5.17 30.57
C LEU A 311 2.32 4.14 29.69
N PRO A 312 2.26 2.84 30.00
CA PRO A 312 2.95 1.80 29.23
C PRO A 312 2.18 1.40 27.94
N THR A 313 1.61 2.38 27.24
CA THR A 313 0.94 2.25 25.94
C THR A 313 0.82 3.63 25.29
N GLY A 314 0.62 3.70 23.97
CA GLY A 314 0.30 4.95 23.30
C GLY A 314 -1.04 5.53 23.75
N ASP A 315 -1.07 6.84 23.99
CA ASP A 315 -2.26 7.59 24.39
C ASP A 315 -2.38 8.88 23.57
N ALA A 316 -3.28 8.86 22.58
CA ALA A 316 -3.43 9.98 21.66
C ALA A 316 -3.92 11.26 22.34
N VAL A 317 -4.79 11.12 23.34
CA VAL A 317 -5.35 12.25 24.07
C VAL A 317 -4.28 12.89 24.94
N LEU A 318 -3.53 12.07 25.69
CA LEU A 318 -2.43 12.56 26.51
C LEU A 318 -1.35 13.25 25.66
N ASN A 319 -0.95 12.62 24.54
CA ASN A 319 0.02 13.21 23.61
C ASN A 319 -0.48 14.54 23.02
N ALA A 320 -1.79 14.67 22.72
CA ALA A 320 -2.36 15.92 22.22
C ALA A 320 -2.33 17.02 23.29
N LEU A 321 -2.68 16.70 24.54
CA LEU A 321 -2.61 17.65 25.66
C LEU A 321 -1.17 18.15 25.87
N MET A 322 -0.19 17.24 25.84
CA MET A 322 1.23 17.59 25.95
C MET A 322 1.71 18.46 24.78
N LEU A 323 1.25 18.18 23.57
CA LEU A 323 1.60 19.00 22.40
C LEU A 323 0.96 20.40 22.46
N ILE A 324 -0.29 20.52 22.92
CA ILE A 324 -0.96 21.81 23.14
C ILE A 324 -0.17 22.65 24.15
N GLN A 325 0.35 22.05 25.22
CA GLN A 325 1.20 22.75 26.17
C GLN A 325 2.47 23.34 25.52
N LEU A 326 3.10 22.60 24.61
CA LEU A 326 4.23 23.11 23.84
C LEU A 326 3.81 24.21 22.86
N LEU A 327 2.68 24.05 22.18
CA LEU A 327 2.15 25.03 21.21
C LEU A 327 1.68 26.34 21.86
N ASN A 328 1.31 26.32 23.14
CA ASN A 328 1.06 27.53 23.91
C ASN A 328 2.32 28.38 24.11
N THR A 329 3.50 27.77 24.05
CA THR A 329 4.79 28.41 24.34
C THR A 329 5.59 28.68 23.06
N TYR A 330 5.50 27.78 22.08
CA TYR A 330 6.32 27.80 20.87
C TYR A 330 5.47 27.62 19.63
N SER A 331 5.85 28.29 18.54
CA SER A 331 5.30 28.00 17.22
C SER A 331 5.70 26.58 16.77
N LEU A 332 4.89 25.95 15.91
CA LEU A 332 5.21 24.62 15.40
C LEU A 332 6.52 24.59 14.60
N SER A 333 6.86 25.67 13.90
CA SER A 333 8.13 25.79 13.17
C SER A 333 9.32 25.79 14.14
N THR A 334 9.22 26.45 15.29
CA THR A 334 10.23 26.38 16.36
C THR A 334 10.33 24.96 16.93
N LEU A 335 9.19 24.30 17.15
CA LEU A 335 9.17 22.92 17.66
C LEU A 335 9.88 21.94 16.72
N LEU A 336 9.73 22.14 15.41
CA LEU A 336 10.33 21.31 14.36
C LEU A 336 11.68 21.82 13.83
N GLU A 337 12.23 22.89 14.41
CA GLU A 337 13.51 23.42 13.98
C GLU A 337 14.61 22.34 14.07
N GLY A 338 15.31 22.13 12.96
CA GLY A 338 16.33 21.10 12.77
C GLY A 338 15.83 19.77 12.22
N TYR A 339 14.51 19.56 12.12
CA TYR A 339 13.92 18.35 11.56
C TYR A 339 13.79 18.43 10.03
N ILE A 340 14.46 17.51 9.33
CA ILE A 340 14.40 17.41 7.87
C ILE A 340 13.96 15.99 7.51
N PRO A 341 12.68 15.78 7.14
CA PRO A 341 12.20 14.46 6.75
C PRO A 341 12.80 14.07 5.40
N TYR A 342 13.10 12.78 5.24
CA TYR A 342 13.42 12.20 3.94
C TYR A 342 12.13 11.89 3.18
N GLN A 343 12.24 11.73 1.86
CA GLN A 343 11.15 11.19 1.07
C GLN A 343 10.98 9.70 1.40
N GLU A 344 9.74 9.24 1.49
CA GLU A 344 9.43 7.84 1.77
C GLU A 344 8.22 7.34 1.00
N GLU A 345 8.18 6.05 0.73
CA GLU A 345 7.00 5.37 0.21
C GLU A 345 6.83 4.00 0.87
N LEU A 346 5.59 3.65 1.19
CA LEU A 346 5.18 2.33 1.62
C LEU A 346 4.27 1.71 0.56
N ILE A 347 4.81 0.76 -0.21
CA ILE A 347 4.09 0.07 -1.29
C ILE A 347 3.55 -1.25 -0.76
N SER A 348 2.30 -1.56 -1.09
CA SER A 348 1.70 -2.86 -0.85
C SER A 348 1.55 -3.61 -2.18
N LEU A 349 2.31 -4.67 -2.37
CA LEU A 349 2.34 -5.48 -3.59
C LEU A 349 1.69 -6.84 -3.33
N SER A 350 0.74 -7.22 -4.18
CA SER A 350 0.20 -8.58 -4.19
C SER A 350 1.08 -9.46 -5.06
N LEU A 351 1.55 -10.58 -4.50
CA LEU A 351 2.30 -11.61 -5.21
C LEU A 351 1.60 -12.96 -5.02
N ASN A 352 1.75 -13.86 -5.99
CA ASN A 352 1.26 -15.23 -5.93
C ASN A 352 1.99 -16.02 -4.82
N HIS A 353 3.30 -15.82 -4.73
CA HIS A 353 4.20 -16.51 -3.81
C HIS A 353 4.90 -15.50 -2.91
N GLN A 354 4.49 -15.41 -1.64
CA GLN A 354 5.15 -14.49 -0.71
C GLN A 354 6.62 -14.85 -0.41
N GLU A 355 7.06 -16.06 -0.74
CA GLU A 355 8.45 -16.51 -0.58
C GLU A 355 9.41 -15.88 -1.59
N THR A 356 8.88 -15.26 -2.64
CA THR A 356 9.62 -14.50 -3.65
C THR A 356 10.59 -13.48 -3.04
N ILE A 357 10.25 -12.88 -1.89
CA ILE A 357 11.11 -11.91 -1.19
C ILE A 357 12.43 -12.52 -0.69
N ASN A 358 12.51 -13.85 -0.54
CA ASN A 358 13.69 -14.56 -0.06
C ASN A 358 14.64 -14.96 -1.18
N ASN A 359 14.26 -14.72 -2.45
CA ASN A 359 15.07 -15.09 -3.60
C ASN A 359 16.42 -14.35 -3.60
N SER A 360 17.49 -15.05 -3.98
CA SER A 360 18.86 -14.51 -4.01
C SER A 360 19.01 -13.31 -4.95
N LEU A 361 18.28 -13.28 -6.08
CA LEU A 361 18.28 -12.16 -7.02
C LEU A 361 17.72 -10.88 -6.38
N ILE A 362 16.65 -11.00 -5.57
CA ILE A 362 16.11 -9.87 -4.79
C ILE A 362 17.12 -9.37 -3.76
N ASN A 363 17.73 -10.29 -3.02
CA ASN A 363 18.71 -9.92 -2.00
C ASN A 363 19.92 -9.20 -2.62
N ASN A 364 20.44 -9.71 -3.74
CA ASN A 364 21.55 -9.09 -4.47
C ASN A 364 21.16 -7.71 -5.01
N LEU A 365 19.97 -7.56 -5.59
CA LEU A 365 19.45 -6.27 -6.03
C LEU A 365 19.36 -5.26 -4.89
N ILE A 366 18.84 -5.66 -3.73
CA ILE A 366 18.72 -4.78 -2.57
C ILE A 366 20.10 -4.31 -2.10
N ILE A 367 21.10 -5.20 -2.08
CA ILE A 367 22.49 -4.86 -1.72
C ILE A 367 23.08 -3.87 -2.73
N GLU A 368 22.92 -4.13 -4.03
CA GLU A 368 23.37 -3.23 -5.11
C GLU A 368 22.78 -1.83 -4.94
N LEU A 369 21.45 -1.74 -4.78
CA LEU A 369 20.74 -0.46 -4.64
C LEU A 369 21.17 0.29 -3.38
N LYS A 370 21.33 -0.42 -2.25
CA LYS A 370 21.82 0.17 -0.99
C LYS A 370 23.24 0.75 -1.16
N ASN A 371 24.15 0.00 -1.78
CA ASN A 371 25.52 0.44 -1.97
C ASN A 371 25.62 1.62 -2.95
N LYS A 372 24.84 1.58 -4.05
CA LYS A 372 24.89 2.60 -5.10
C LYS A 372 24.24 3.91 -4.69
N PHE A 373 23.12 3.86 -3.97
CA PHE A 373 22.30 5.05 -3.70
C PHE A 373 22.17 5.40 -2.23
N ASN A 374 22.71 4.61 -1.30
CA ASN A 374 22.49 4.77 0.13
C ASN A 374 21.00 4.84 0.51
N ILE A 375 20.15 4.14 -0.24
CA ILE A 375 18.70 4.07 -0.01
C ILE A 375 18.41 3.10 1.13
N TYR A 376 17.47 3.48 2.01
CA TYR A 376 16.93 2.52 2.96
C TYR A 376 15.78 1.72 2.36
N ILE A 377 15.89 0.40 2.42
CA ILE A 377 14.91 -0.57 1.88
C ILE A 377 14.54 -1.57 2.98
N ASN A 378 13.25 -1.72 3.24
CA ASN A 378 12.68 -2.77 4.08
C ASN A 378 11.56 -3.49 3.33
N ILE A 379 11.75 -4.79 3.05
CA ILE A 379 10.73 -5.64 2.42
C ILE A 379 10.28 -6.68 3.44
N ARG A 380 8.97 -6.85 3.60
CA ARG A 380 8.40 -7.83 4.54
C ARG A 380 7.02 -8.31 4.11
N LYS A 381 6.64 -9.49 4.59
CA LYS A 381 5.25 -9.97 4.53
C LYS A 381 4.35 -9.10 5.42
N SER A 382 3.13 -8.82 4.97
CA SER A 382 2.10 -8.23 5.83
C SER A 382 1.60 -9.29 6.81
N GLY A 383 1.41 -8.90 8.08
CA GLY A 383 0.92 -9.81 9.12
C GLY A 383 -0.59 -10.01 9.11
N THR A 384 -1.34 -9.17 8.38
CA THR A 384 -2.81 -9.14 8.38
C THR A 384 -3.42 -9.33 7.00
N GLU A 385 -2.64 -9.17 5.93
CA GLU A 385 -3.10 -9.23 4.54
C GLU A 385 -2.16 -10.14 3.74
N ASN A 386 -2.67 -10.80 2.70
CA ASN A 386 -1.85 -11.58 1.77
C ASN A 386 -1.09 -10.66 0.79
N LYS A 387 -0.21 -9.79 1.31
CA LYS A 387 0.56 -8.81 0.55
C LYS A 387 1.98 -8.66 1.10
N ILE A 388 2.89 -8.21 0.25
CA ILE A 388 4.24 -7.77 0.64
C ILE A 388 4.24 -6.25 0.79
N ARG A 389 4.92 -5.77 1.83
CA ARG A 389 5.14 -4.35 2.10
C ARG A 389 6.59 -4.00 1.79
N ILE A 390 6.77 -2.99 0.93
CA ILE A 390 8.06 -2.46 0.53
C ILE A 390 8.12 -1.02 1.02
N TYR A 391 8.95 -0.77 2.03
CA TYR A 391 9.23 0.57 2.53
C TYR A 391 10.56 1.06 1.97
N LEU A 392 10.53 2.23 1.33
CA LEU A 392 11.66 2.91 0.74
C LEU A 392 11.80 4.28 1.38
N CYS A 393 13.03 4.68 1.72
CA CYS A 393 13.30 6.00 2.27
C CYS A 393 14.63 6.55 1.76
N HIS A 394 14.61 7.76 1.21
CA HIS A 394 15.78 8.44 0.63
C HIS A 394 15.58 9.96 0.61
N GLN A 395 16.67 10.74 0.58
CA GLN A 395 16.58 12.22 0.51
C GLN A 395 15.95 12.70 -0.81
N GLN A 396 16.26 12.01 -1.91
CA GLN A 396 15.86 12.40 -3.26
C GLN A 396 14.76 11.49 -3.83
N LYS A 397 13.71 12.10 -4.36
CA LYS A 397 12.51 11.42 -4.89
C LYS A 397 12.75 10.62 -6.17
N ASN A 398 13.64 11.09 -7.04
CA ASN A 398 14.04 10.41 -8.28
C ASN A 398 14.68 9.04 -8.01
N ILE A 399 15.61 8.96 -7.04
CA ILE A 399 16.25 7.70 -6.61
C ILE A 399 15.20 6.75 -6.03
N LEU A 400 14.28 7.26 -5.21
CA LEU A 400 13.21 6.46 -4.63
C LEU A 400 12.33 5.86 -5.73
N SER A 401 11.95 6.68 -6.73
CA SER A 401 11.14 6.25 -7.88
C SER A 401 11.85 5.19 -8.72
N TYR A 402 13.16 5.36 -8.97
CA TYR A 402 13.98 4.38 -9.69
C TYR A 402 14.06 3.04 -8.94
N CYS A 403 14.43 3.07 -7.66
CA CYS A 403 14.56 1.86 -6.85
C CYS A 403 13.22 1.13 -6.70
N LYS A 404 12.13 1.87 -6.52
CA LYS A 404 10.76 1.33 -6.49
C LYS A 404 10.47 0.51 -7.74
N LYS A 405 10.66 1.11 -8.93
CA LYS A 405 10.41 0.42 -10.19
C LYS A 405 11.23 -0.86 -10.29
N LYS A 406 12.56 -0.77 -10.08
CA LYS A 406 13.47 -1.92 -10.19
C LYS A 406 13.10 -3.07 -9.24
N ILE A 407 12.78 -2.77 -7.97
CA ILE A 407 12.38 -3.77 -6.98
C ILE A 407 11.04 -4.43 -7.35
N ILE A 408 10.04 -3.64 -7.77
CA ILE A 408 8.73 -4.18 -8.17
C ILE A 408 8.88 -5.08 -9.39
N THR A 409 9.65 -4.66 -10.39
CA THR A 409 9.93 -5.46 -11.59
C THR A 409 10.55 -6.80 -11.21
N TYR A 410 11.62 -6.82 -10.43
CA TYR A 410 12.28 -8.07 -10.03
C TYR A 410 11.35 -8.98 -9.21
N LEU A 411 10.57 -8.42 -8.28
CA LEU A 411 9.62 -9.21 -7.51
C LEU A 411 8.59 -9.87 -8.43
N LYS A 412 8.07 -9.15 -9.42
CA LYS A 412 7.12 -9.72 -10.39
C LYS A 412 7.75 -10.78 -11.28
N LEU A 413 8.96 -10.54 -11.79
CA LEU A 413 9.66 -11.51 -12.64
C LEU A 413 9.82 -12.85 -11.92
N ILE A 414 10.30 -12.80 -10.68
CA ILE A 414 10.55 -14.01 -9.88
C ILE A 414 9.24 -14.66 -9.47
N ASP A 415 8.22 -13.87 -9.08
CA ASP A 415 6.91 -14.40 -8.68
C ASP A 415 6.16 -15.11 -9.81
N ASN A 416 6.46 -14.76 -11.06
CA ASN A 416 5.88 -15.37 -12.25
C ASN A 416 6.85 -16.37 -12.93
N GLU A 417 7.95 -16.72 -12.27
CA GLU A 417 8.96 -17.66 -12.81
C GLU A 417 9.45 -17.27 -14.22
N ILE A 418 9.55 -15.96 -14.47
CA ILE A 418 10.00 -15.42 -15.75
C ILE A 418 11.52 -15.53 -15.79
N GLU A 419 12.04 -16.14 -16.84
CA GLU A 419 13.48 -16.16 -17.12
C GLU A 419 13.90 -14.80 -17.69
N PHE A 420 14.94 -14.20 -17.12
CA PHE A 420 15.51 -12.95 -17.61
C PHE A 420 17.02 -12.95 -17.47
N ASN A 421 17.71 -12.38 -18.45
CA ASN A 421 19.18 -12.37 -18.51
C ASN A 421 19.80 -10.96 -18.32
N SER A 422 18.96 -9.94 -18.14
CA SER A 422 19.40 -8.54 -18.10
C SER A 422 18.77 -7.79 -16.91
N LEU A 423 19.53 -6.82 -16.39
CA LEU A 423 19.10 -5.89 -15.34
C LEU A 423 18.24 -4.73 -15.86
N GLU A 424 17.98 -4.67 -17.18
CA GLU A 424 17.31 -3.55 -17.87
C GLU A 424 15.85 -3.86 -18.25
N VAL A 425 15.25 -4.89 -17.65
CA VAL A 425 13.81 -5.12 -17.79
C VAL A 425 13.04 -4.11 -16.94
N GLU A 426 11.96 -3.53 -17.48
CA GLU A 426 10.99 -2.70 -16.76
C GLU A 426 9.59 -3.30 -16.88
N ILE A 427 8.96 -3.62 -15.74
CA ILE A 427 7.59 -4.12 -15.65
C ILE A 427 6.81 -3.31 -14.62
N ASP A 428 5.63 -2.84 -15.00
CA ASP A 428 4.72 -2.10 -14.13
C ASP A 428 3.88 -2.99 -13.20
N GLN A 429 3.09 -2.37 -12.33
CA GLN A 429 2.23 -3.07 -11.39
C GLN A 429 0.97 -3.69 -12.01
N ASN A 430 0.55 -3.26 -13.21
CA ASN A 430 -0.71 -3.70 -13.83
C ASN A 430 -0.53 -4.89 -14.78
N SER A 431 0.68 -5.13 -15.28
CA SER A 431 0.93 -6.21 -16.22
C SER A 431 0.85 -7.61 -15.57
N THR A 432 0.33 -8.57 -16.33
CA THR A 432 0.10 -9.97 -15.94
C THR A 432 0.72 -10.92 -16.95
N PHE A 433 1.09 -12.11 -16.47
CA PHE A 433 1.97 -13.03 -17.17
C PHE A 433 1.46 -14.47 -17.08
N GLY A 434 1.63 -15.21 -18.17
CA GLY A 434 1.58 -16.66 -18.24
C GLY A 434 2.88 -17.31 -17.77
N LYS A 435 3.12 -18.55 -18.18
CA LYS A 435 4.28 -19.38 -17.78
C LYS A 435 5.37 -19.41 -18.86
N ASN A 436 6.59 -19.76 -18.47
CA ASN A 436 7.73 -19.99 -19.37
C ASN A 436 8.05 -18.80 -20.27
N ILE A 437 8.06 -17.60 -19.70
CA ILE A 437 8.38 -16.38 -20.44
C ILE A 437 9.88 -16.12 -20.33
N CYS A 438 10.52 -15.81 -21.45
CA CYS A 438 11.92 -15.42 -21.51
C CYS A 438 12.04 -13.97 -21.98
N LEU A 439 12.61 -13.11 -21.13
CA LEU A 439 12.87 -11.71 -21.44
C LEU A 439 14.38 -11.48 -21.62
N ILE A 440 14.73 -10.94 -22.79
CA ILE A 440 16.13 -10.73 -23.20
C ILE A 440 16.39 -9.24 -23.37
N GLY A 441 17.51 -8.77 -22.81
CA GLY A 441 17.97 -7.39 -22.98
C GLY A 441 17.02 -6.34 -22.39
N ASN A 442 16.98 -5.15 -23.01
CA ASN A 442 16.19 -4.00 -22.53
C ASN A 442 14.73 -4.14 -22.99
N THR A 443 13.89 -4.68 -22.11
CA THR A 443 12.49 -4.99 -22.41
C THR A 443 11.57 -4.22 -21.47
N ILE A 444 10.56 -3.54 -22.04
CA ILE A 444 9.59 -2.72 -21.30
C ILE A 444 8.20 -3.30 -21.49
N ILE A 445 7.50 -3.60 -20.40
CA ILE A 445 6.13 -4.13 -20.42
C ILE A 445 5.26 -3.32 -19.47
N HIS A 446 4.34 -2.54 -20.04
CA HIS A 446 3.43 -1.67 -19.29
C HIS A 446 1.97 -1.96 -19.65
N ASN A 447 1.12 -2.04 -18.61
CA ASN A 447 -0.32 -2.25 -18.72
C ASN A 447 -0.72 -3.34 -19.73
N SER A 448 -0.02 -4.47 -19.71
CA SER A 448 -0.12 -5.50 -20.76
C SER A 448 -0.30 -6.91 -20.19
N PHE A 449 -0.93 -7.79 -20.97
CA PHE A 449 -1.01 -9.23 -20.69
C PHE A 449 -0.08 -9.99 -21.63
N ILE A 450 0.74 -10.88 -21.07
CA ILE A 450 1.62 -11.77 -21.84
C ILE A 450 1.26 -13.22 -21.54
N GLY A 451 0.90 -14.00 -22.56
CA GLY A 451 0.57 -15.42 -22.42
C GLY A 451 1.78 -16.33 -22.18
N ASP A 452 1.57 -17.64 -22.35
CA ASP A 452 2.56 -18.68 -22.08
C ASP A 452 3.63 -18.80 -23.19
N ASN A 453 4.83 -19.26 -22.83
CA ASN A 453 5.92 -19.66 -23.74
C ASN A 453 6.39 -18.55 -24.69
N ASN A 454 6.42 -17.29 -24.24
CA ASN A 454 6.84 -16.17 -25.07
C ASN A 454 8.33 -15.85 -24.90
N ILE A 455 8.99 -15.48 -26.01
CA ILE A 455 10.35 -14.91 -26.01
C ILE A 455 10.27 -13.47 -26.48
N ILE A 456 10.66 -12.53 -25.62
CA ILE A 456 10.64 -11.10 -25.93
C ILE A 456 12.06 -10.56 -25.79
N ASN A 457 12.59 -10.03 -26.89
CA ASN A 457 13.96 -9.57 -26.97
C ASN A 457 13.99 -8.06 -27.23
N ASN A 458 14.65 -7.30 -26.36
CA ASN A 458 14.93 -5.86 -26.53
C ASN A 458 13.72 -5.04 -27.03
N SER A 459 12.50 -5.31 -26.55
CA SER A 459 11.25 -4.79 -27.16
C SER A 459 10.35 -4.10 -26.12
N SER A 460 9.46 -3.23 -26.59
CA SER A 460 8.48 -2.55 -25.75
C SER A 460 7.05 -2.96 -26.08
N ILE A 461 6.27 -3.23 -25.03
CA ILE A 461 4.87 -3.66 -25.10
C ILE A 461 4.07 -2.78 -24.14
N GLU A 462 3.15 -1.99 -24.69
CA GLU A 462 2.38 -0.98 -23.96
C GLU A 462 0.88 -1.16 -24.26
N ASP A 463 0.03 -1.19 -23.23
CA ASP A 463 -1.42 -1.28 -23.39
C ASP A 463 -1.87 -2.38 -24.36
N SER A 464 -1.29 -3.59 -24.28
CA SER A 464 -1.48 -4.62 -25.33
C SER A 464 -1.61 -6.02 -24.74
N SER A 465 -2.12 -6.96 -25.54
CA SER A 465 -2.22 -8.38 -25.16
C SER A 465 -1.45 -9.25 -26.14
N ILE A 466 -0.56 -10.09 -25.61
CA ILE A 466 0.20 -11.09 -26.36
C ILE A 466 -0.32 -12.47 -25.94
N GLY A 467 -0.69 -13.30 -26.92
CA GLY A 467 -1.10 -14.68 -26.73
C GLY A 467 0.10 -15.59 -26.43
N ASN A 468 0.00 -16.86 -26.83
CA ASN A 468 0.97 -17.89 -26.46
C ASN A 468 1.97 -18.18 -27.58
N ASN A 469 3.15 -18.67 -27.19
CA ASN A 469 4.19 -19.19 -28.08
C ASN A 469 4.71 -18.17 -29.12
N ASN A 470 4.82 -16.89 -28.76
CA ASN A 470 5.31 -15.87 -29.69
C ASN A 470 6.81 -15.59 -29.51
N ILE A 471 7.44 -15.16 -30.60
CA ILE A 471 8.82 -14.66 -30.61
C ILE A 471 8.78 -13.21 -31.09
N ILE A 472 9.21 -12.29 -30.24
CA ILE A 472 9.09 -10.84 -30.48
C ILE A 472 10.46 -10.16 -30.44
N GLY A 473 10.78 -9.46 -31.52
CA GLY A 473 11.93 -8.57 -31.61
C GLY A 473 13.15 -9.17 -32.31
N PRO A 474 14.33 -8.56 -32.14
CA PRO A 474 14.64 -7.45 -31.22
C PRO A 474 14.11 -6.06 -31.62
N TYR A 475 14.00 -5.12 -30.68
CA TYR A 475 13.65 -3.71 -30.94
C TYR A 475 12.28 -3.48 -31.55
N SER A 476 11.33 -4.35 -31.24
CA SER A 476 9.95 -4.20 -31.69
C SER A 476 9.14 -3.39 -30.69
N ARG A 477 8.15 -2.66 -31.20
CA ARG A 477 7.26 -1.81 -30.42
C ARG A 477 5.81 -2.19 -30.68
N ILE A 478 5.12 -2.66 -29.64
CA ILE A 478 3.73 -3.11 -29.70
C ILE A 478 2.92 -2.22 -28.76
N ARG A 479 1.91 -1.51 -29.28
CA ARG A 479 1.23 -0.50 -28.49
C ARG A 479 -0.22 -0.21 -28.87
N ASN A 480 -0.89 0.59 -28.03
CA ASN A 480 -2.21 1.18 -28.29
C ASN A 480 -3.32 0.12 -28.48
N ASN A 481 -3.56 -0.73 -27.48
CA ASN A 481 -4.58 -1.79 -27.52
C ASN A 481 -4.36 -2.80 -28.65
N THR A 482 -3.09 -3.12 -28.95
CA THR A 482 -2.76 -4.15 -29.94
C THR A 482 -2.99 -5.53 -29.36
N LYS A 483 -3.54 -6.43 -30.17
CA LYS A 483 -3.72 -7.85 -29.86
C LYS A 483 -2.87 -8.70 -30.78
N ILE A 484 -1.91 -9.41 -30.20
CA ILE A 484 -1.11 -10.42 -30.88
C ILE A 484 -1.62 -11.77 -30.37
N HIS A 485 -2.09 -12.64 -31.26
CA HIS A 485 -2.59 -13.97 -30.89
C HIS A 485 -1.43 -14.98 -30.74
N ASN A 486 -1.54 -16.21 -31.25
CA ASN A 486 -0.62 -17.30 -30.90
C ASN A 486 0.32 -17.70 -32.04
N ASN A 487 1.49 -18.24 -31.70
CA ASN A 487 2.47 -18.78 -32.66
C ASN A 487 2.95 -17.73 -33.69
N ILE A 488 3.04 -16.46 -33.28
CA ILE A 488 3.44 -15.35 -34.15
C ILE A 488 4.93 -15.07 -33.98
N ARG A 489 5.59 -14.81 -35.11
CA ARG A 489 6.99 -14.34 -35.14
C ARG A 489 7.05 -12.90 -35.60
N ILE A 490 7.50 -12.01 -34.73
CA ILE A 490 7.75 -10.59 -35.01
C ILE A 490 9.27 -10.38 -35.04
N GLY A 491 9.78 -9.96 -36.19
CA GLY A 491 11.21 -9.70 -36.41
C GLY A 491 11.69 -8.40 -35.78
N ASN A 492 12.85 -7.95 -36.24
CA ASN A 492 13.54 -6.79 -35.69
C ASN A 492 12.99 -5.45 -36.19
N PHE A 493 12.93 -4.44 -35.31
CA PHE A 493 12.47 -3.09 -35.64
C PHE A 493 11.05 -3.06 -36.25
N VAL A 494 10.15 -3.88 -35.72
CA VAL A 494 8.74 -3.89 -36.14
C VAL A 494 7.95 -2.98 -35.21
N GLU A 495 7.12 -2.09 -35.76
CA GLU A 495 6.13 -1.34 -34.97
C GLU A 495 4.72 -1.81 -35.32
N ILE A 496 3.96 -2.21 -34.29
CA ILE A 496 2.55 -2.59 -34.39
C ILE A 496 1.74 -1.69 -33.46
N LYS A 497 0.72 -1.03 -34.02
CA LYS A 497 -0.08 -0.04 -33.30
C LYS A 497 -1.55 -0.22 -33.59
N LYS A 498 -2.37 -0.36 -32.54
CA LYS A 498 -3.84 -0.45 -32.62
C LYS A 498 -4.31 -1.49 -33.65
N SER A 499 -3.70 -2.66 -33.61
CA SER A 499 -3.93 -3.72 -34.60
C SER A 499 -4.26 -5.04 -33.92
N GLU A 500 -4.87 -5.95 -34.68
CA GLU A 500 -5.12 -7.34 -34.27
C GLU A 500 -4.45 -8.28 -35.27
N ILE A 501 -3.53 -9.11 -34.79
CA ILE A 501 -2.74 -10.06 -35.58
C ILE A 501 -3.08 -11.47 -35.14
N ASN A 502 -3.74 -12.24 -36.01
CA ASN A 502 -4.17 -13.59 -35.71
C ASN A 502 -3.06 -14.65 -35.91
N ASP A 503 -3.36 -15.85 -35.45
CA ASP A 503 -2.42 -16.97 -35.29
C ASP A 503 -1.53 -17.28 -36.51
N GLU A 504 -0.34 -17.83 -36.25
CA GLU A 504 0.62 -18.35 -37.26
C GLU A 504 1.15 -17.28 -38.24
N THR A 505 1.01 -16.00 -37.88
CA THR A 505 1.46 -14.88 -38.72
C THR A 505 2.95 -14.60 -38.52
N LYS A 506 3.65 -14.31 -39.62
CA LYS A 506 5.09 -13.95 -39.61
C LYS A 506 5.25 -12.52 -40.09
N ILE A 507 5.93 -11.71 -39.29
CA ILE A 507 6.22 -10.32 -39.58
C ILE A 507 7.73 -10.12 -39.60
N ALA A 508 8.30 -9.94 -40.78
CA ALA A 508 9.73 -9.70 -40.94
C ALA A 508 10.13 -8.27 -40.54
N HIS A 509 11.44 -8.02 -40.53
CA HIS A 509 12.06 -6.79 -40.05
C HIS A 509 11.49 -5.50 -40.67
N LEU A 510 11.70 -4.38 -39.97
CA LEU A 510 11.49 -3.02 -40.51
C LEU A 510 10.05 -2.79 -40.99
N THR A 511 9.09 -3.47 -40.38
CA THR A 511 7.69 -3.47 -40.79
C THR A 511 6.86 -2.55 -39.89
N TYR A 512 5.98 -1.74 -40.48
CA TYR A 512 5.01 -0.90 -39.75
C TYR A 512 3.58 -1.36 -40.01
N ILE A 513 2.85 -1.70 -38.95
CA ILE A 513 1.45 -2.18 -38.98
C ILE A 513 0.59 -1.31 -38.06
N GLY A 514 0.03 -0.23 -38.62
CA GLY A 514 -0.89 0.66 -37.93
C GLY A 514 -2.35 0.41 -38.30
N ASP A 515 -3.22 0.32 -37.30
CA ASP A 515 -4.68 0.23 -37.45
C ASP A 515 -5.09 -0.89 -38.43
N CYS A 516 -4.72 -2.13 -38.14
CA CYS A 516 -4.94 -3.29 -39.02
C CYS A 516 -5.70 -4.43 -38.33
N LYS A 517 -6.59 -5.10 -39.06
CA LYS A 517 -7.15 -6.41 -38.70
C LYS A 517 -6.57 -7.46 -39.64
N CYS A 518 -5.69 -8.31 -39.12
CA CYS A 518 -4.95 -9.30 -39.89
C CYS A 518 -5.41 -10.72 -39.49
N GLY A 519 -5.77 -11.51 -40.50
CA GLY A 519 -6.16 -12.92 -40.37
C GLY A 519 -5.00 -13.84 -40.03
N LYS A 520 -5.24 -15.14 -40.13
CA LYS A 520 -4.31 -16.21 -39.75
C LYS A 520 -3.34 -16.52 -40.89
N ASN A 521 -2.16 -17.04 -40.54
CA ASN A 521 -1.15 -17.52 -41.50
C ASN A 521 -0.72 -16.46 -42.53
N VAL A 522 -0.62 -15.20 -42.12
CA VAL A 522 -0.18 -14.12 -43.02
C VAL A 522 1.34 -13.99 -42.97
N ASN A 523 1.96 -13.66 -44.10
CA ASN A 523 3.38 -13.33 -44.18
C ASN A 523 3.56 -11.87 -44.55
N PHE A 524 4.19 -11.07 -43.69
CA PHE A 524 4.70 -9.75 -44.02
C PHE A 524 6.20 -9.84 -44.32
N GLY A 525 6.58 -9.58 -45.57
CA GLY A 525 7.97 -9.44 -45.97
C GLY A 525 8.63 -8.21 -45.33
N CYS A 526 9.97 -8.21 -45.30
CA CYS A 526 10.74 -7.12 -44.69
C CYS A 526 10.39 -5.77 -45.31
N GLY A 527 10.31 -4.71 -44.52
CA GLY A 527 10.06 -3.36 -45.02
C GLY A 527 8.63 -3.14 -45.49
N THR A 528 7.68 -3.96 -45.04
CA THR A 528 6.27 -3.73 -45.36
C THR A 528 5.75 -2.55 -44.57
N VAL A 529 5.04 -1.63 -45.22
CA VAL A 529 4.45 -0.46 -44.57
C VAL A 529 2.96 -0.40 -44.86
N ILE A 530 2.16 -0.39 -43.80
CA ILE A 530 0.76 0.00 -43.90
C ILE A 530 0.69 1.53 -43.85
N CYS A 531 0.41 2.15 -44.99
CA CYS A 531 0.31 3.59 -45.13
C CYS A 531 -1.09 4.03 -44.70
N ASN A 532 -1.30 4.22 -43.39
CA ASN A 532 -2.63 4.43 -42.82
C ASN A 532 -2.97 5.85 -42.36
N TYR A 533 -2.10 6.84 -42.54
CA TYR A 533 -2.31 8.19 -42.06
C TYR A 533 -2.17 9.20 -43.20
N ASP A 534 -3.17 10.07 -43.35
CA ASP A 534 -3.25 11.08 -44.42
C ASP A 534 -2.85 12.50 -43.95
N GLY A 535 -2.40 12.64 -42.69
CA GLY A 535 -2.17 13.95 -42.06
C GLY A 535 -3.28 14.38 -41.10
N LYS A 536 -4.44 13.71 -41.08
CA LYS A 536 -5.57 14.03 -40.20
C LYS A 536 -6.23 12.79 -39.58
N HIS A 537 -6.54 11.80 -40.40
CA HIS A 537 -7.27 10.60 -40.03
C HIS A 537 -6.41 9.34 -40.22
N LYS A 538 -6.73 8.30 -39.43
CA LYS A 538 -6.14 6.98 -39.57
C LYS A 538 -7.15 6.01 -40.14
N TYR A 539 -6.76 5.25 -41.16
CA TYR A 539 -7.63 4.35 -41.89
C TYR A 539 -7.34 2.89 -41.57
N LEU A 540 -8.37 2.05 -41.65
CA LEU A 540 -8.29 0.63 -41.35
C LEU A 540 -7.77 -0.15 -42.57
N THR A 541 -6.86 -1.08 -42.33
CA THR A 541 -6.48 -2.12 -43.30
C THR A 541 -6.99 -3.49 -42.83
N GLU A 542 -7.71 -4.19 -43.70
CA GLU A 542 -8.21 -5.55 -43.45
C GLU A 542 -7.44 -6.56 -44.31
N ILE A 543 -6.83 -7.56 -43.69
CA ILE A 543 -6.08 -8.62 -44.38
C ILE A 543 -6.66 -9.97 -43.98
N GLY A 544 -7.08 -10.76 -44.96
CA GLY A 544 -7.63 -12.10 -44.79
C GLY A 544 -6.58 -13.13 -44.38
N ASN A 545 -6.96 -14.40 -44.46
CA ASN A 545 -6.11 -15.53 -44.09
C ASN A 545 -5.17 -15.93 -45.23
N LYS A 546 -4.01 -16.52 -44.89
CA LYS A 546 -3.06 -17.11 -45.85
C LYS A 546 -2.58 -16.14 -46.93
N VAL A 547 -2.46 -14.85 -46.58
CA VAL A 547 -1.97 -13.82 -47.50
C VAL A 547 -0.44 -13.76 -47.44
N PHE A 548 0.20 -13.77 -48.61
CA PHE A 548 1.63 -13.52 -48.73
C PHE A 548 1.87 -12.09 -49.19
N ILE A 549 2.56 -11.29 -48.37
CA ILE A 549 2.96 -9.92 -48.68
C ILE A 549 4.47 -9.92 -48.90
N GLY A 550 4.91 -9.62 -50.12
CA GLY A 550 6.33 -9.57 -50.47
C GLY A 550 7.08 -8.44 -49.78
N CYS A 551 8.41 -8.54 -49.75
CA CYS A 551 9.27 -7.50 -49.16
C CYS A 551 9.06 -6.13 -49.82
N ASN A 552 9.25 -5.07 -49.03
CA ASN A 552 9.15 -3.67 -49.45
C ASN A 552 7.79 -3.36 -50.11
N THR A 553 6.71 -3.84 -49.51
CA THR A 553 5.35 -3.57 -49.97
C THR A 553 4.73 -2.41 -49.20
N ASN A 554 4.07 -1.50 -49.91
CA ASN A 554 3.24 -0.45 -49.30
C ASN A 554 1.76 -0.79 -49.49
N LEU A 555 0.99 -0.79 -48.41
CA LEU A 555 -0.46 -0.99 -48.41
C LEU A 555 -1.14 0.34 -48.05
N ILE A 556 -1.69 1.04 -49.05
CA ILE A 556 -2.32 2.34 -48.84
C ILE A 556 -3.74 2.13 -48.33
N ALA A 557 -3.98 2.47 -47.06
CA ALA A 557 -5.28 2.31 -46.43
C ALA A 557 -6.24 3.45 -46.82
N PRO A 558 -7.57 3.22 -46.86
CA PRO A 558 -8.26 1.97 -46.53
C PRO A 558 -8.12 0.93 -47.64
N ILE A 559 -7.79 -0.31 -47.26
CA ILE A 559 -7.63 -1.42 -48.20
C ILE A 559 -8.06 -2.73 -47.57
N LYS A 560 -8.73 -3.58 -48.36
CA LYS A 560 -9.13 -4.93 -47.98
C LYS A 560 -8.43 -5.94 -48.88
N ILE A 561 -7.71 -6.88 -48.29
CA ILE A 561 -7.07 -8.00 -49.00
C ILE A 561 -7.77 -9.27 -48.54
N GLU A 562 -8.46 -9.96 -49.44
CA GLU A 562 -9.14 -11.22 -49.13
C GLU A 562 -8.16 -12.41 -48.99
N ASN A 563 -8.68 -13.60 -48.72
CA ASN A 563 -7.87 -14.77 -48.41
C ASN A 563 -6.96 -15.20 -49.57
N ASN A 564 -5.89 -15.93 -49.25
CA ASN A 564 -5.02 -16.62 -50.22
C ASN A 564 -4.39 -15.69 -51.29
N CYS A 565 -4.33 -14.38 -51.05
CA CYS A 565 -3.72 -13.44 -51.97
C CYS A 565 -2.19 -13.51 -51.92
N PHE A 566 -1.54 -13.24 -53.04
CA PHE A 566 -0.09 -13.12 -53.14
C PHE A 566 0.27 -11.74 -53.69
N ILE A 567 1.06 -10.98 -52.95
CA ILE A 567 1.51 -9.64 -53.34
C ILE A 567 3.01 -9.70 -53.65
N ALA A 568 3.37 -9.37 -54.89
CA ALA A 568 4.76 -9.36 -55.31
C ALA A 568 5.57 -8.29 -54.55
N ALA A 569 6.85 -8.61 -54.28
CA ALA A 569 7.76 -7.68 -53.63
C ALA A 569 7.92 -6.35 -54.40
N GLY A 570 8.10 -5.25 -53.65
CA GLY A 570 8.23 -3.90 -54.21
C GLY A 570 6.92 -3.30 -54.70
N SER A 571 5.76 -3.85 -54.33
CA SER A 571 4.46 -3.34 -54.75
C SER A 571 3.94 -2.24 -53.83
N THR A 572 3.21 -1.27 -54.38
CA THR A 572 2.46 -0.22 -53.69
C THR A 572 1.00 -0.33 -54.09
N LEU A 573 0.17 -0.89 -53.21
CA LEU A 573 -1.22 -1.19 -53.48
C LEU A 573 -2.12 -0.05 -53.04
N THR A 574 -2.99 0.39 -53.95
CA THR A 574 -4.05 1.40 -53.72
C THR A 574 -5.45 0.80 -53.81
N THR A 575 -5.59 -0.46 -54.23
CA THR A 575 -6.87 -1.09 -54.52
C THR A 575 -6.97 -2.43 -53.81
N SER A 576 -8.14 -2.69 -53.22
CA SER A 576 -8.47 -3.96 -52.55
C SER A 576 -8.31 -5.17 -53.48
N LEU A 577 -7.95 -6.32 -52.89
CA LEU A 577 -7.74 -7.58 -53.61
C LEU A 577 -8.84 -8.58 -53.25
N LYS A 578 -9.35 -9.27 -54.28
CA LYS A 578 -10.25 -10.41 -54.12
C LYS A 578 -9.49 -11.70 -53.82
N GLU A 579 -10.18 -12.70 -53.28
CA GLU A 579 -9.60 -13.99 -52.92
C GLU A 579 -8.80 -14.63 -54.07
N ASN A 580 -7.68 -15.29 -53.73
CA ASN A 580 -6.74 -15.93 -54.66
C ASN A 580 -6.04 -14.98 -55.66
N CYS A 581 -6.10 -13.66 -55.45
CA CYS A 581 -5.47 -12.71 -56.36
C CYS A 581 -3.94 -12.70 -56.24
N PHE A 582 -3.25 -12.65 -57.38
CA PHE A 582 -1.84 -12.28 -57.47
C PHE A 582 -1.70 -10.81 -57.88
N ALA A 583 -1.14 -9.98 -57.02
CA ALA A 583 -1.03 -8.53 -57.24
C ALA A 583 0.41 -8.09 -57.46
N ILE A 584 0.63 -7.32 -58.53
CA ILE A 584 1.86 -6.56 -58.78
C ILE A 584 1.43 -5.10 -58.97
N ALA A 585 1.92 -4.21 -58.12
CA ALA A 585 1.56 -2.79 -58.18
C ALA A 585 2.80 -1.91 -58.11
N ARG A 586 3.58 -1.84 -59.18
CA ARG A 586 4.79 -1.00 -59.25
C ARG A 586 4.87 -0.30 -60.60
N ALA A 587 5.44 0.90 -60.62
CA ALA A 587 5.62 1.64 -61.84
C ALA A 587 6.55 0.89 -62.81
N LYS A 588 6.30 1.00 -64.12
CA LYS A 588 7.24 0.52 -65.12
C LYS A 588 8.52 1.35 -64.99
N GLN A 589 9.67 0.68 -64.93
CA GLN A 589 10.97 1.34 -64.85
C GLN A 589 11.18 2.24 -66.09
N ILE A 590 11.60 3.49 -65.85
CA ILE A 590 11.99 4.45 -66.89
C ILE A 590 13.45 4.81 -66.65
N ASN A 591 14.30 4.56 -67.64
CA ASN A 591 15.70 4.96 -67.62
C ASN A 591 15.88 6.21 -68.47
N LYS A 592 16.40 7.30 -67.89
CA LYS A 592 16.76 8.52 -68.63
C LYS A 592 18.28 8.69 -68.63
N ASN A 593 18.92 8.14 -69.66
CA ASN A 593 20.39 8.12 -69.76
C ASN A 593 20.95 9.56 -69.82
N GLY A 594 21.99 9.84 -69.03
CA GLY A 594 22.66 11.14 -68.99
C GLY A 594 21.98 12.22 -68.14
N GLU A 595 20.71 12.06 -67.74
CA GLU A 595 20.00 13.07 -66.94
C GLU A 595 20.61 13.28 -65.54
N ALA A 596 21.32 12.28 -65.01
CA ALA A 596 22.03 12.39 -63.73
C ALA A 596 23.01 13.58 -63.71
N LYS A 597 23.59 13.95 -64.86
CA LYS A 597 24.52 15.08 -64.99
C LYS A 597 23.92 16.44 -64.67
N LYS A 598 22.58 16.56 -64.70
CA LYS A 598 21.88 17.82 -64.43
C LYS A 598 21.70 18.08 -62.93
N TYR A 599 22.05 17.11 -62.08
CA TYR A 599 21.85 17.20 -60.65
C TYR A 599 23.14 17.55 -59.90
N PRO A 600 23.06 18.30 -58.77
CA PRO A 600 24.23 18.84 -58.07
C PRO A 600 25.22 17.81 -57.50
N TYR A 601 24.82 16.54 -57.40
CA TYR A 601 25.67 15.48 -56.87
C TYR A 601 26.59 14.87 -57.94
N PHE A 602 26.37 15.18 -59.22
CA PHE A 602 27.27 14.74 -60.29
C PHE A 602 28.48 15.67 -60.33
N GLN A 603 29.61 15.19 -59.82
CA GLN A 603 30.91 15.82 -59.98
C GLN A 603 31.62 15.12 -61.13
N GLU A 604 31.97 15.86 -62.19
CA GLU A 604 32.90 15.34 -63.20
C GLU A 604 34.29 15.29 -62.54
N GLU A 605 34.89 14.09 -62.48
CA GLU A 605 36.30 13.91 -62.06
C GLU A 605 37.27 14.49 -63.09
#